data_AF-A0A6C0LUP3-F1
#
_entry.id   AF-A0A6C0LUP3-F1
#
_cell.length_a   1.000
_cell.length_b   1.000
_cell.length_c   1.000
_cell.angle_alpha   90.00
_cell.angle_beta   90.00
_cell.angle_gamma   90.00
#
_symmetry.space_group_name_H-M   'P 1'
#
loop_
_entity.id
_entity.type
_entity.pdbx_description
1 polymer ?
#
loop_
_entity_poly.entity_id
_entity_poly.type
_entity_poly.pdbx_seq_one_letter_code
_entity_poly.pdbx_strand_id
1 'polypeptide(L)'
;MEYGTKICTKEIVDSNFMKYVGWEQNNDCIKDYFSQSTINFISNKITELTMGVDSKNRKIKVPDKNICSVMSSVQDSFRPATGDIHTRYVVPSGMSPQSYVDQMINQVIQIISSEIRTSLGMEEYNKTLTVWTTLLGDFNEKGLRSHPPIKILEKRPNPMEFNMNY
;
A
#
# COMPACT_ATOMS: atom_id res chain seq x y z
N MET A 1 -19.58 19.83 22.49
CA MET A 1 -19.10 19.35 21.18
C MET A 1 -17.68 18.85 21.40
N GLU A 2 -17.55 17.57 21.73
CA GLU A 2 -16.24 16.93 21.85
C GLU A 2 -15.75 16.57 20.46
N TYR A 3 -14.77 17.35 19.97
CA TYR A 3 -14.10 17.06 18.73
C TYR A 3 -13.09 15.92 18.98
N GLY A 4 -13.41 14.75 18.44
CA GLY A 4 -12.54 13.58 18.43
C GLY A 4 -12.58 12.79 19.73
N THR A 5 -13.24 11.63 19.72
CA THR A 5 -13.01 10.63 20.75
C THR A 5 -11.59 10.10 20.59
N LYS A 6 -10.70 10.49 21.50
CA LYS A 6 -9.41 9.82 21.69
C LYS A 6 -9.70 8.42 22.21
N ILE A 7 -9.76 7.45 21.31
CA ILE A 7 -9.66 6.05 21.70
C ILE A 7 -8.23 5.84 22.20
N CYS A 8 -8.14 5.23 23.39
CA CYS A 8 -6.98 5.25 24.27
C CYS A 8 -5.62 4.97 23.56
N THR A 9 -4.63 5.77 23.98
CA THR A 9 -3.17 5.68 23.70
C THR A 9 -2.64 6.08 22.30
N LYS A 10 -2.04 7.29 22.25
CA LYS A 10 -1.02 7.82 21.30
C LYS A 10 -1.10 7.35 19.82
N GLU A 11 -1.66 8.22 18.98
CA GLU A 11 -1.45 8.33 17.52
C GLU A 11 -1.86 7.16 16.62
N ILE A 12 -3.04 6.58 16.83
CA ILE A 12 -3.63 5.65 15.87
C ILE A 12 -4.99 6.19 15.44
N VAL A 13 -5.06 6.60 14.18
CA VAL A 13 -6.14 7.41 13.61
C VAL A 13 -6.50 6.83 12.25
N ASP A 14 -7.80 6.56 12.04
CA ASP A 14 -8.38 6.49 10.71
C ASP A 14 -8.16 7.84 10.03
N SER A 15 -7.29 7.88 9.01
CA SER A 15 -6.97 9.13 8.31
C SER A 15 -8.18 9.73 7.58
N ASN A 16 -9.25 8.95 7.40
CA ASN A 16 -10.48 9.36 6.73
C ASN A 16 -11.54 9.90 7.69
N PHE A 17 -11.22 10.09 8.97
CA PHE A 17 -12.15 10.62 9.98
C PHE A 17 -12.87 11.92 9.52
N MET A 18 -12.17 12.80 8.80
CA MET A 18 -12.73 14.08 8.34
C MET A 18 -13.60 13.98 7.08
N LYS A 19 -13.67 12.81 6.45
CA LYS A 19 -14.35 12.62 5.16
C LYS A 19 -15.87 12.74 5.27
N TYR A 20 -16.44 12.36 6.41
CA TYR A 20 -17.90 12.37 6.63
C TYR A 20 -18.25 13.24 7.85
N VAL A 21 -18.17 14.56 7.69
CA VAL A 21 -18.56 15.51 8.74
C VAL A 21 -20.05 15.37 9.05
N GLY A 22 -20.39 15.10 10.32
CA GLY A 22 -21.78 15.00 10.78
C GLY A 22 -22.45 13.64 10.53
N TRP A 23 -21.69 12.64 10.08
CA TRP A 23 -22.17 11.28 9.92
C TRP A 23 -21.57 10.37 10.99
N GLU A 24 -22.41 9.62 11.69
CA GLU A 24 -21.99 8.64 12.70
C GLU A 24 -22.13 7.22 12.14
N GLN A 25 -21.02 6.50 12.09
CA GLN A 25 -20.99 5.11 11.63
C GLN A 25 -21.55 4.20 12.74
N ASN A 26 -22.81 3.78 12.59
CA ASN A 26 -23.50 2.89 13.54
C ASN A 26 -23.15 1.40 13.36
N ASN A 27 -22.19 1.05 12.48
CA ASN A 27 -21.80 -0.33 12.26
C ASN A 27 -20.64 -0.73 13.19
N ASP A 28 -20.96 -1.50 14.23
CA ASP A 28 -19.99 -1.93 15.25
C ASP A 28 -18.83 -2.74 14.68
N CYS A 29 -19.06 -3.55 13.63
CA CYS A 29 -17.99 -4.33 12.97
C CYS A 29 -16.89 -3.43 12.37
N ILE A 30 -17.22 -2.21 11.95
CA ILE A 30 -16.24 -1.27 11.35
C ILE A 30 -15.45 -0.55 12.45
N LYS A 31 -16.01 -0.40 13.66
CA LYS A 31 -15.30 0.17 14.81
C LYS A 31 -14.14 -0.74 15.24
N ASP A 32 -14.33 -2.06 15.16
CA ASP A 32 -13.30 -3.05 15.50
C ASP A 32 -12.16 -3.12 14.48
N TYR A 33 -12.37 -2.64 13.25
CA TYR A 33 -11.35 -2.66 12.21
C TYR A 33 -10.12 -1.86 12.61
N PHE A 34 -10.28 -0.64 13.13
CA PHE A 34 -9.18 0.22 13.59
C PHE A 34 -8.77 -0.01 15.05
N SER A 35 -9.25 -1.07 15.68
CA SER A 35 -8.88 -1.40 17.06
C SER A 35 -7.39 -1.77 17.17
N GLN A 36 -6.77 -1.48 18.31
CA GLN A 36 -5.37 -1.87 18.59
C GLN A 36 -5.17 -3.38 18.50
N SER A 37 -6.17 -4.18 18.88
CA SER A 37 -6.14 -5.64 18.75
C SER A 37 -5.97 -6.07 17.30
N THR A 38 -6.70 -5.45 16.37
CA THR A 38 -6.61 -5.75 14.94
C THR A 38 -5.26 -5.32 14.38
N ILE A 39 -4.74 -4.16 14.76
CA ILE A 39 -3.42 -3.67 14.34
C ILE A 39 -2.31 -4.60 14.83
N ASN A 40 -2.37 -5.02 16.10
CA ASN A 40 -1.42 -5.97 16.67
C ASN A 40 -1.49 -7.33 15.96
N PHE A 41 -2.70 -7.79 15.63
CA PHE A 41 -2.90 -9.02 14.85
C PHE A 41 -2.26 -8.91 13.47
N ILE A 42 -2.53 -7.82 12.74
CA ILE A 42 -1.94 -7.54 11.43
C ILE A 42 -0.42 -7.49 11.51
N SER A 43 0.13 -6.75 12.49
CA SER A 43 1.58 -6.62 12.70
C SER A 43 2.25 -7.97 12.95
N ASN A 44 1.66 -8.80 13.81
CA ASN A 44 2.15 -10.16 14.08
C ASN A 44 2.07 -11.05 12.84
N LYS A 45 0.96 -10.99 12.08
CA LYS A 45 0.78 -11.83 10.90
C LYS A 45 1.71 -11.43 9.76
N ILE A 46 1.93 -10.14 9.53
CA ILE A 46 2.93 -9.65 8.58
C ILE A 46 4.31 -10.15 8.97
N THR A 47 4.63 -10.07 10.27
CA THR A 47 5.93 -10.53 10.76
C THR A 47 6.14 -12.03 10.52
N GLU A 48 5.12 -12.85 10.76
CA GLU A 48 5.12 -14.29 10.48
C GLU A 48 5.32 -14.57 8.98
N LEU A 49 4.57 -13.88 8.12
CA LEU A 49 4.63 -14.07 6.66
C LEU A 49 5.93 -13.58 6.02
N THR A 50 6.67 -12.69 6.71
CA THR A 50 7.93 -12.12 6.22
C THR A 50 9.16 -12.79 6.84
N MET A 51 8.99 -13.82 7.67
CA MET A 51 10.09 -14.64 8.15
C MET A 51 10.82 -15.31 6.97
N GLY A 52 12.16 -15.30 7.02
CA GLY A 52 12.99 -15.87 5.96
C GLY A 52 13.15 -15.02 4.69
N VAL A 53 12.52 -13.85 4.61
CA VAL A 53 12.69 -12.92 3.46
C VAL A 53 14.04 -12.20 3.53
N ASP A 54 14.49 -11.83 4.73
CA ASP A 54 15.80 -11.22 4.95
C ASP A 54 16.87 -12.32 5.02
N SER A 55 17.98 -12.14 4.30
CA SER A 55 19.13 -13.07 4.30
C SER A 55 19.74 -13.31 5.69
N LYS A 56 19.52 -12.40 6.65
CA LYS A 56 19.94 -12.55 8.05
C LYS A 56 18.82 -13.08 8.96
N ASN A 57 17.69 -13.44 8.39
CA ASN A 57 16.48 -13.91 9.05
C ASN A 57 16.03 -12.99 10.22
N ARG A 58 16.20 -11.67 10.07
CA ARG A 58 15.77 -10.72 11.09
C ARG A 58 14.25 -10.62 11.07
N LYS A 59 13.67 -10.48 12.27
CA LYS A 59 12.23 -10.24 12.43
C LYS A 59 11.89 -8.84 11.90
N ILE A 60 11.09 -8.77 10.83
CA ILE A 60 10.65 -7.51 10.24
C ILE A 60 9.38 -7.06 10.95
N LYS A 61 9.45 -5.93 11.66
CA LYS A 61 8.30 -5.32 12.32
C LYS A 61 7.92 -4.03 11.62
N VAL A 62 6.66 -3.93 11.19
CA VAL A 62 6.12 -2.74 10.52
C VAL A 62 5.62 -1.74 11.58
N PRO A 63 5.91 -0.43 11.43
CA PRO A 63 5.34 0.59 12.31
C PRO A 63 3.81 0.67 12.21
N ASP A 64 3.14 0.78 13.35
CA ASP A 64 1.67 0.83 13.44
C ASP A 64 1.06 1.95 12.60
N LYS A 65 1.73 3.11 12.53
CA LYS A 65 1.32 4.25 11.69
C LYS A 65 1.19 3.88 10.20
N ASN A 66 2.12 3.08 9.68
CA ASN A 66 2.08 2.66 8.28
C ASN A 66 0.95 1.67 8.05
N ILE A 67 0.72 0.76 9.01
CA ILE A 67 -0.41 -0.18 8.98
C ILE A 67 -1.73 0.61 8.91
N CYS A 68 -1.90 1.63 9.75
CA CYS A 68 -3.10 2.48 9.77
C CYS A 68 -3.33 3.23 8.44
N SER A 69 -2.25 3.72 7.82
CA SER A 69 -2.32 4.40 6.51
C SER A 69 -2.82 3.45 5.41
N VAL A 70 -2.31 2.22 5.38
CA VAL A 70 -2.74 1.21 4.40
C VAL A 70 -4.17 0.77 4.69
N MET A 71 -4.55 0.57 5.96
CA MET A 71 -5.93 0.26 6.34
C MET A 71 -6.92 1.33 5.88
N SER A 72 -6.58 2.60 6.07
CA SER A 72 -7.41 3.72 5.64
C SER A 72 -7.54 3.77 4.11
N SER A 73 -6.46 3.48 3.39
CA SER A 73 -6.46 3.39 1.92
C SER A 73 -7.31 2.22 1.42
N VAL A 74 -7.22 1.06 2.08
CA VAL A 74 -8.02 -0.13 1.75
C VAL A 74 -9.49 0.15 1.98
N GLN A 75 -9.88 0.68 3.14
CA GLN A 75 -11.26 1.04 3.43
C GLN A 75 -11.84 2.02 2.39
N ASP A 76 -11.05 3.01 1.96
CA ASP A 76 -11.47 3.99 0.96
C ASP A 76 -11.65 3.38 -0.44
N SER A 77 -10.80 2.43 -0.80
CA SER A 77 -10.88 1.70 -2.08
C SER A 77 -11.89 0.57 -2.06
N PHE A 78 -12.30 0.09 -0.88
CA PHE A 78 -13.14 -1.08 -0.73
C PHE A 78 -14.53 -0.82 -1.32
N ARG A 79 -14.97 -1.72 -2.20
CA ARG A 79 -16.31 -1.73 -2.76
C ARG A 79 -16.91 -3.11 -2.50
N PRO A 80 -17.92 -3.23 -1.62
CA PRO A 80 -18.55 -4.53 -1.42
C PRO A 80 -19.19 -4.99 -2.73
N ALA A 81 -19.23 -6.31 -2.93
CA ALA A 81 -19.95 -6.89 -4.05
C ALA A 81 -21.44 -6.49 -3.96
N THR A 82 -21.86 -5.59 -4.84
CA THR A 82 -23.25 -5.16 -4.95
C THR A 82 -23.93 -6.03 -6.01
N GLY A 83 -25.16 -6.47 -5.72
CA GLY A 83 -25.99 -7.16 -6.70
C GLY A 83 -26.36 -6.22 -7.86
N ASP A 84 -26.53 -6.78 -9.05
CA ASP A 84 -27.07 -6.07 -10.21
C ASP A 84 -28.57 -5.76 -10.00
N ILE A 85 -29.18 -4.91 -10.84
CA ILE A 85 -30.58 -4.50 -10.74
C ILE A 85 -31.57 -5.68 -10.66
N HIS A 86 -31.24 -6.81 -11.31
CA HIS A 86 -32.01 -8.05 -11.27
C HIS A 86 -31.66 -8.99 -10.11
N THR A 87 -30.52 -8.78 -9.43
CA THR A 87 -30.03 -9.59 -8.30
C THR A 87 -29.83 -8.76 -7.03
N ARG A 88 -30.49 -7.59 -6.92
CA ARG A 88 -30.35 -6.65 -5.79
C ARG A 88 -30.63 -7.29 -4.42
N TYR A 89 -31.50 -8.31 -4.39
CA TYR A 89 -31.83 -9.09 -3.19
C TYR A 89 -31.12 -10.45 -3.12
N VAL A 90 -30.42 -10.82 -4.19
CA VAL A 90 -29.52 -11.97 -4.28
C VAL A 90 -28.09 -11.41 -4.29
N VAL A 91 -27.72 -10.74 -3.19
CA VAL A 91 -26.28 -10.57 -2.90
C VAL A 91 -25.75 -12.00 -2.81
N PRO A 92 -24.69 -12.39 -3.57
CA PRO A 92 -24.13 -13.73 -3.51
C PRO A 92 -23.96 -14.13 -2.05
N SER A 93 -24.84 -15.02 -1.59
CA SER A 93 -25.01 -15.36 -0.19
C SER A 93 -23.71 -15.96 0.32
N GLY A 94 -23.00 -15.25 1.20
CA GLY A 94 -21.79 -15.78 1.83
C GLY A 94 -20.97 -14.80 2.65
N MET A 95 -21.05 -13.50 2.38
CA MET A 95 -20.30 -12.50 3.14
C MET A 95 -21.15 -11.84 4.22
N SER A 96 -21.02 -12.31 5.46
CA SER A 96 -21.47 -11.55 6.62
C SER A 96 -20.72 -10.21 6.71
N PRO A 97 -21.23 -9.19 7.43
CA PRO A 97 -20.47 -7.96 7.72
C PRO A 97 -19.05 -8.22 8.23
N GLN A 98 -18.89 -9.28 9.01
CA GLN A 98 -17.60 -9.78 9.50
C GLN A 98 -16.66 -10.18 8.35
N SER A 99 -17.19 -10.85 7.33
CA SER A 99 -16.43 -11.30 6.17
C SER A 99 -15.84 -10.14 5.36
N TYR A 100 -16.51 -8.98 5.30
CA TYR A 100 -15.95 -7.80 4.63
C TYR A 100 -14.76 -7.22 5.39
N VAL A 101 -14.85 -7.15 6.71
CA VAL A 101 -13.74 -6.68 7.57
C VAL A 101 -12.55 -7.63 7.44
N ASP A 102 -12.79 -8.94 7.47
CA ASP A 102 -11.75 -9.95 7.28
C ASP A 102 -11.08 -9.84 5.90
N GLN A 103 -11.85 -9.58 4.83
CA GLN A 103 -11.29 -9.33 3.51
C GLN A 103 -10.42 -8.08 3.46
N MET A 104 -10.85 -6.98 4.07
CA MET A 104 -10.05 -5.76 4.17
C MET A 104 -8.75 -6.03 4.96
N ILE A 105 -8.82 -6.75 6.09
CA ILE A 105 -7.64 -7.13 6.88
C ILE A 105 -6.67 -7.97 6.03
N ASN A 106 -7.17 -8.98 5.33
CA ASN A 106 -6.35 -9.83 4.47
C ASN A 106 -5.69 -9.04 3.34
N GLN A 107 -6.42 -8.10 2.73
CA GLN A 107 -5.88 -7.23 1.68
C GLN A 107 -4.75 -6.33 2.22
N VAL A 108 -4.91 -5.76 3.42
CA VAL A 108 -3.85 -4.97 4.08
C VAL A 108 -2.60 -5.82 4.31
N ILE A 109 -2.75 -7.02 4.87
CA ILE A 109 -1.64 -7.95 5.11
C ILE A 109 -0.94 -8.30 3.80
N GLN A 110 -1.70 -8.57 2.74
CA GLN A 110 -1.15 -8.93 1.43
C GLN A 110 -0.36 -7.78 0.81
N ILE A 111 -0.89 -6.55 0.83
CA ILE A 111 -0.20 -5.37 0.28
C ILE A 111 1.14 -5.18 0.98
N ILE A 112 1.13 -5.12 2.32
CA ILE A 112 2.34 -4.84 3.10
C ILE A 112 3.37 -5.97 2.96
N SER A 113 2.94 -7.23 3.05
CA SER A 113 3.86 -8.37 2.93
C SER A 113 4.46 -8.50 1.53
N SER A 114 3.68 -8.20 0.47
CA SER A 114 4.18 -8.16 -0.90
C SER A 114 5.21 -7.05 -1.08
N GLU A 115 4.92 -5.84 -0.60
CA GLU A 115 5.84 -4.70 -0.71
C GLU A 115 7.18 -4.98 -0.03
N ILE A 116 7.16 -5.54 1.19
CA ILE A 116 8.38 -5.94 1.91
C ILE A 116 9.20 -6.95 1.12
N ARG A 117 8.54 -8.00 0.59
CA ARG A 117 9.21 -9.04 -0.21
C ARG A 117 9.81 -8.47 -1.48
N THR A 118 9.07 -7.63 -2.19
CA THR A 118 9.56 -6.99 -3.41
C THR A 118 10.73 -6.06 -3.12
N SER A 119 10.63 -5.20 -2.10
CA SER A 119 11.69 -4.25 -1.74
C SER A 119 12.99 -4.97 -1.37
N LEU A 120 12.92 -5.95 -0.45
CA LEU A 120 14.10 -6.68 -0.02
C LEU A 120 14.67 -7.56 -1.14
N GLY A 121 13.80 -8.21 -1.92
CA GLY A 121 14.23 -8.96 -3.10
C GLY A 121 14.97 -8.07 -4.10
N MET A 122 14.44 -6.88 -4.38
CA MET A 122 15.11 -5.89 -5.23
C MET A 122 16.44 -5.44 -4.67
N GLU A 123 16.55 -5.19 -3.36
CA GLU A 123 17.83 -4.85 -2.73
C GLU A 123 18.87 -5.97 -2.88
N GLU A 124 18.46 -7.23 -2.71
CA GLU A 124 19.35 -8.37 -2.88
C GLU A 124 19.81 -8.54 -4.32
N TYR A 125 18.90 -8.40 -5.30
CA TYR A 125 19.29 -8.39 -6.71
C TYR A 125 20.22 -7.23 -7.04
N ASN A 126 19.93 -6.03 -6.53
CA ASN A 126 20.75 -4.84 -6.76
C ASN A 126 22.17 -4.97 -6.19
N LYS A 127 22.36 -5.70 -5.08
CA LYS A 127 23.71 -5.99 -4.54
C LYS A 127 24.57 -6.82 -5.51
N THR A 128 23.95 -7.59 -6.40
CA THR A 128 24.69 -8.38 -7.40
C THR A 128 25.11 -7.57 -8.62
N LEU A 129 24.60 -6.34 -8.76
CA LEU A 129 24.95 -5.46 -9.86
C LEU A 129 26.25 -4.73 -9.54
N THR A 130 27.15 -4.69 -10.51
CA THR A 130 28.40 -3.93 -10.47
C THR A 130 28.38 -2.91 -11.61
N VAL A 131 29.15 -1.84 -11.50
CA VAL A 131 29.27 -0.79 -12.55
C VAL A 131 29.61 -1.39 -13.93
N TRP A 132 30.27 -2.55 -13.95
CA TRP A 132 30.68 -3.24 -15.18
C TRP A 132 29.70 -4.30 -15.65
N THR A 133 28.81 -4.80 -14.78
CA THR A 133 27.72 -5.72 -15.15
C THR A 133 26.42 -4.98 -15.51
N THR A 134 26.37 -3.66 -15.36
CA THR A 134 25.30 -2.77 -15.83
C THR A 134 25.46 -2.33 -17.30
N LEU A 135 26.07 -3.16 -18.15
CA LEU A 135 25.92 -2.97 -19.60
C LEU A 135 24.46 -3.30 -19.95
N LEU A 136 23.70 -2.28 -20.34
CA LEU A 136 22.28 -2.41 -20.68
C LEU A 136 22.11 -3.17 -22.01
N GLY A 137 21.07 -4.03 -22.10
CA GLY A 137 20.73 -4.77 -23.32
C GLY A 137 21.07 -6.27 -23.27
N ASP A 138 21.11 -6.92 -24.42
CA ASP A 138 21.22 -8.39 -24.56
C ASP A 138 22.58 -8.98 -24.12
N PHE A 139 23.54 -8.13 -23.73
CA PHE A 139 24.91 -8.52 -23.38
C PHE A 139 25.17 -8.57 -21.86
N ASN A 140 24.15 -8.45 -21.01
CA ASN A 140 24.32 -8.66 -19.57
C ASN A 140 23.92 -10.06 -19.14
N GLU A 141 24.68 -10.61 -18.20
CA GLU A 141 24.38 -11.90 -17.56
C GLU A 141 23.12 -11.84 -16.67
N LYS A 142 22.66 -10.63 -16.33
CA LYS A 142 21.58 -10.38 -15.35
C LYS A 142 20.22 -10.07 -15.99
N GLY A 143 20.12 -10.08 -17.32
CA GLY A 143 18.87 -9.81 -18.05
C GLY A 143 18.31 -8.39 -17.88
N LEU A 144 19.14 -7.40 -17.58
CA LEU A 144 18.68 -6.01 -17.43
C LEU A 144 18.26 -5.47 -18.79
N ARG A 145 16.99 -5.06 -18.90
CA ARG A 145 16.45 -4.48 -20.13
C ARG A 145 17.09 -3.12 -20.40
N SER A 146 17.52 -2.92 -21.64
CA SER A 146 17.85 -1.58 -22.12
C SER A 146 16.55 -0.76 -22.15
N HIS A 147 16.59 0.41 -21.53
CA HIS A 147 15.54 1.41 -21.69
C HIS A 147 16.06 2.51 -22.63
N PRO A 148 15.20 3.13 -23.45
CA PRO A 148 15.60 4.28 -24.24
C PRO A 148 16.12 5.39 -23.32
N PRO A 149 17.11 6.19 -23.77
CA PRO A 149 17.55 7.34 -23.00
C PRO A 149 16.35 8.26 -22.74
N ILE A 150 16.20 8.71 -21.49
CA ILE A 150 15.15 9.64 -21.10
C ILE A 150 15.41 10.95 -21.86
N LYS A 151 14.60 11.21 -22.89
CA LYS A 151 14.66 12.46 -23.64
C LYS A 151 13.95 13.51 -22.81
N ILE A 152 14.69 14.52 -22.38
CA ILE A 152 14.09 15.73 -21.78
C ILE A 152 13.30 16.41 -22.91
N LEU A 153 12.02 16.67 -22.68
CA LEU A 153 11.13 17.36 -23.62
C LEU A 153 11.64 18.76 -23.96
N GLU A 154 12.30 19.41 -23.00
CA GLU A 154 12.94 20.70 -23.18
C GLU A 154 14.30 20.53 -23.88
N LYS A 155 14.30 20.69 -25.21
CA LYS A 155 15.49 21.19 -25.90
C LYS A 155 15.77 22.56 -25.31
N ARG A 156 16.86 22.68 -24.53
CA ARG A 156 17.46 23.97 -24.17
C ARG A 156 17.40 24.90 -25.40
N PRO A 157 16.84 26.11 -25.29
CA PRO A 157 16.78 27.05 -26.41
C PRO A 157 18.17 27.21 -27.00
N ASN A 158 18.26 27.28 -28.33
CA ASN A 158 19.54 27.49 -29.00
C ASN A 158 20.18 28.76 -28.42
N PRO A 159 21.41 28.70 -27.88
CA PRO A 159 22.04 29.83 -27.18
C PRO A 159 22.47 30.97 -28.12
N MET A 160 21.83 31.15 -29.28
CA MET A 160 22.10 32.25 -30.22
C MET A 160 20.82 32.94 -30.73
N GLU A 161 19.63 32.62 -30.21
CA GLU A 161 18.36 33.22 -30.68
C GLU A 161 17.93 34.48 -29.91
N PHE A 162 18.83 35.13 -29.17
CA PHE A 162 18.50 36.23 -28.27
C PHE A 162 18.19 37.58 -28.95
N ASN A 163 18.12 37.64 -30.28
CA ASN A 163 17.91 38.90 -31.01
C ASN A 163 17.15 38.74 -32.34
N MET A 164 16.28 37.72 -32.44
CA MET A 164 15.39 37.59 -33.59
C MET A 164 14.08 38.35 -33.33
N ASN A 165 13.93 39.52 -33.94
CA ASN A 165 12.66 40.23 -34.00
C ASN A 165 11.83 39.64 -35.15
N TYR A 166 10.67 39.05 -34.83
CA TYR A 166 9.66 38.64 -35.81
C TYR A 166 8.74 39.80 -36.19
#